data_AF-A0A7Y3G274-F1
#
_entry.id   AF-A0A7Y3G274-F1
#
_cell.length_a   1.000
_cell.length_b   1.000
_cell.length_c   1.000
_cell.angle_alpha   90.00
_cell.angle_beta   90.00
_cell.angle_gamma   90.00
#
_symmetry.space_group_name_H-M   'P 1'
#
loop_
_entity.id
_entity.type
_entity.pdbx_description
1 polymer ?
#
loop_
_entity_poly.entity_id
_entity_poly.type
_entity_poly.pdbx_seq_one_letter_code
_entity_poly.pdbx_strand_id
1 'polypeptide(L)' 'IQPLTRDLKPSGMPVIAADAVAMAGPGELVYFVGSREAAQAMPEPFVPIDHAVVGIVDQLAISPLPTSGSAAKKKRGPS' A
#
# COMPACT_ATOMS: atom_id res chain seq x y z
N ILE A 1 -4.18 -7.80 -8.91
CA ILE A 1 -3.11 -6.91 -8.41
C ILE A 1 -2.19 -7.67 -7.45
N GLN A 2 -0.92 -7.24 -7.30
CA GLN A 2 0.00 -7.75 -6.28
C GLN A 2 0.06 -6.73 -5.13
N PRO A 3 -0.41 -7.04 -3.92
CA PRO A 3 -0.26 -6.13 -2.77
C PRO A 3 1.22 -5.90 -2.46
N LEU A 4 1.56 -4.70 -2.00
CA LEU A 4 2.93 -4.29 -1.70
C LEU A 4 3.06 -3.81 -0.25
N THR A 5 4.27 -3.96 0.30
CA THR A 5 4.69 -3.32 1.55
C THR A 5 4.98 -1.83 1.33
N ARG A 6 5.23 -1.08 2.41
CA ARG A 6 5.62 0.33 2.34
C ARG A 6 6.90 0.58 1.54
N ASP A 7 7.75 -0.43 1.41
CA ASP A 7 9.01 -0.39 0.65
C ASP A 7 8.85 -0.95 -0.77
N LEU A 8 7.62 -1.02 -1.29
CA LEU A 8 7.28 -1.55 -2.62
C LEU A 8 7.69 -3.01 -2.88
N LYS A 9 7.88 -3.80 -1.82
CA LYS A 9 8.11 -5.25 -1.96
C LYS A 9 6.78 -6.01 -1.99
N PRO A 10 6.63 -7.07 -2.80
CA PRO A 10 5.45 -7.94 -2.76
C PRO A 10 5.10 -8.38 -1.34
N SER A 11 3.81 -8.33 -1.02
CA SER A 11 3.25 -8.74 0.26
C SER A 11 2.14 -9.75 0.03
N GLY A 12 2.30 -10.96 0.56
CA GLY A 12 1.31 -12.02 0.43
C GLY A 12 1.04 -12.44 -1.02
N MET A 13 -0.12 -13.07 -1.22
CA MET A 13 -0.56 -13.55 -2.53
C MET A 13 -1.21 -12.43 -3.35
N PRO A 14 -1.06 -12.46 -4.69
CA PRO A 14 -1.87 -11.63 -5.57
C PRO A 14 -3.38 -11.83 -5.33
N VAL A 15 -4.15 -10.77 -5.54
CA VAL A 15 -5.62 -10.79 -5.43
C VAL A 15 -6.26 -10.34 -6.74
N ILE A 16 -7.47 -10.83 -7.00
CA ILE A 16 -8.32 -10.31 -8.08
C ILE A 16 -9.05 -9.08 -7.53
N ALA A 17 -8.98 -7.96 -8.24
CA ALA A 17 -9.65 -6.72 -7.84
C ALA A 17 -10.36 -6.14 -9.06
N ALA A 18 -11.58 -5.62 -8.86
CA ALA A 18 -12.28 -4.86 -9.89
C ALA A 18 -11.58 -3.51 -10.09
N ASP A 19 -11.52 -3.03 -11.33
CA ASP A 19 -11.02 -1.69 -11.62
C ASP A 19 -12.17 -0.68 -11.61
N ALA A 20 -12.32 0.06 -10.51
CA ALA A 20 -13.36 1.07 -10.39
C ALA A 20 -12.99 2.39 -11.09
N VAL A 21 -11.71 2.60 -11.41
CA VAL A 21 -11.26 3.81 -12.13
C VAL A 21 -11.25 3.62 -13.64
N ALA A 22 -11.39 2.39 -14.13
CA ALA A 22 -11.41 2.01 -15.55
C ALA A 22 -10.18 2.49 -16.35
N MET A 23 -9.05 2.65 -15.66
CA MET A 23 -7.80 3.19 -16.21
C MET A 23 -6.58 2.35 -15.80
N ALA A 24 -6.74 1.39 -14.88
CA ALA A 24 -5.61 0.67 -14.32
C ALA A 24 -4.95 -0.26 -15.37
N GLY A 25 -3.64 -0.10 -15.54
CA GLY A 25 -2.81 -0.84 -16.48
C GLY A 25 -1.75 -1.74 -15.82
N PRO A 26 -1.16 -2.68 -16.58
CA PRO A 26 -0.03 -3.48 -16.09
C PRO A 26 1.16 -2.61 -15.68
N GLY A 27 1.71 -2.88 -14.50
CA GLY A 27 2.88 -2.15 -13.96
C GLY A 27 2.55 -0.84 -13.25
N GLU A 28 1.29 -0.40 -13.28
CA GLU A 28 0.88 0.78 -12.51
C GLU A 28 0.81 0.49 -11.02
N LEU A 29 1.19 1.50 -10.23
CA LEU A 29 0.98 1.49 -8.79
C LEU A 29 -0.41 2.04 -8.49
N VAL A 30 -1.19 1.31 -7.70
CA VAL A 30 -2.61 1.62 -7.46
C VAL A 30 -2.95 1.61 -5.97
N TYR A 31 -3.97 2.38 -5.61
CA TYR A 31 -4.68 2.24 -4.35
C TYR A 31 -5.79 1.20 -4.50
N PHE A 32 -5.94 0.32 -3.51
CA PHE A 32 -7.03 -0.64 -3.47
C PHE A 32 -7.66 -0.72 -2.08
N VAL A 33 -8.93 -1.08 -2.04
CA VAL A 33 -9.68 -1.39 -0.81
C VAL A 33 -10.17 -2.82 -0.88
N GLY A 34 -10.32 -3.46 0.27
CA GLY A 34 -10.84 -4.81 0.41
C GLY A 34 -12.22 -4.84 1.09
N SER A 35 -12.76 -6.05 1.30
CA SER A 35 -13.97 -6.32 2.07
C SER A 35 -15.20 -5.55 1.55
N ARG A 36 -16.09 -5.13 2.45
CA ARG A 36 -17.37 -4.47 2.13
C ARG A 36 -17.19 -3.13 1.45
N GLU A 37 -16.06 -2.48 1.68
CA GLU A 37 -15.70 -1.18 1.12
C GLU A 37 -15.44 -1.27 -0.38
N ALA A 38 -15.01 -2.44 -0.89
CA ALA A 38 -14.80 -2.66 -2.32
C ALA A 38 -16.10 -2.47 -3.12
N ALA A 39 -17.21 -3.03 -2.64
CA ALA A 39 -18.50 -2.89 -3.31
C ALA A 39 -19.00 -1.43 -3.35
N GLN A 40 -18.56 -0.57 -2.43
CA GLN A 40 -18.93 0.86 -2.41
C GLN A 40 -18.15 1.69 -3.42
N ALA A 41 -16.98 1.22 -3.87
CA ALA A 41 -16.18 1.93 -4.86
C ALA A 41 -16.74 1.80 -6.29
N MET A 42 -17.65 0.86 -6.53
CA MET A 42 -18.18 0.57 -7.86
C MET A 42 -19.28 1.56 -8.25
N PRO A 43 -19.48 1.82 -9.56
CA PRO A 43 -20.57 2.66 -10.05
C PRO A 43 -21.95 2.18 -9.60
N GLU A 44 -22.14 0.85 -9.54
CA GLU A 44 -23.30 0.21 -8.94
C GLU A 44 -22.89 -0.45 -7.61
N PRO A 45 -23.43 0.01 -6.46
CA PRO A 45 -23.10 -0.58 -5.17
C PRO A 45 -23.71 -1.99 -4.99
N PHE A 46 -23.30 -2.70 -3.94
CA PHE A 46 -23.78 -4.05 -3.58
C PHE A 46 -23.43 -5.17 -4.57
N VAL A 47 -22.47 -4.95 -5.47
CA VAL A 47 -21.90 -6.02 -6.29
C VAL A 47 -21.10 -7.02 -5.44
N PRO A 48 -21.04 -8.32 -5.80
CA PRO A 48 -20.39 -9.36 -5.01
C PRO A 48 -18.87 -9.36 -5.23
N ILE A 49 -18.20 -8.26 -4.90
CA ILE A 49 -16.73 -8.13 -4.97
C ILE A 49 -16.16 -7.84 -3.58
N ASP A 50 -14.91 -8.27 -3.36
CA ASP A 50 -14.21 -8.08 -2.09
C ASP A 50 -12.90 -7.28 -2.24
N HIS A 51 -12.52 -6.88 -3.46
CA HIS A 51 -11.38 -6.00 -3.73
C HIS A 51 -11.68 -5.07 -4.91
N ALA A 52 -11.31 -3.81 -4.77
CA ALA A 52 -11.44 -2.80 -5.83
C ALA A 52 -10.22 -1.89 -5.88
N VAL A 53 -9.71 -1.61 -7.08
CA VAL A 53 -8.79 -0.51 -7.36
C VAL A 53 -9.60 0.78 -7.37
N VAL A 54 -9.17 1.75 -6.56
CA VAL A 54 -9.90 3.01 -6.33
C VAL A 54 -9.14 4.26 -6.76
N GLY A 55 -7.88 4.09 -7.20
CA GLY A 55 -7.04 5.20 -7.63
C GLY A 55 -5.71 4.73 -8.21
N ILE A 56 -5.14 5.55 -9.08
CA ILE A 56 -3.77 5.39 -9.61
C ILE A 56 -2.84 6.29 -8.78
N VAL A 57 -1.66 5.78 -8.45
CA VAL A 57 -0.64 6.56 -7.76
C VAL A 57 0.14 7.39 -8.77
N ASP A 58 0.04 8.71 -8.68
CA ASP A 58 0.82 9.64 -9.51
C ASP A 58 2.27 9.77 -9.00
N GLN A 59 2.45 9.95 -7.69
CA GLN A 59 3.77 10.07 -7.07
C GLN A 59 3.81 9.35 -5.72
N LEU A 60 4.96 8.75 -5.42
CA LEU A 60 5.25 8.11 -4.14
C LEU A 60 6.58 8.63 -3.60
N ALA A 61 6.57 9.09 -2.34
CA ALA A 61 7.76 9.42 -1.59
C ALA A 61 7.95 8.41 -0.45
N ILE A 62 9.11 7.75 -0.41
CA ILE A 62 9.50 6.86 0.69
C ILE A 62 10.46 7.64 1.58
N SER A 63 10.00 8.00 2.78
CA SER A 63 10.90 8.53 3.80
C SER A 63 11.57 7.37 4.53
N PRO A 64 12.88 7.41 4.77
CA PRO A 64 13.50 6.46 5.68
C PRO A 64 12.81 6.54 7.04
N LEU A 65 12.54 5.38 7.65
CA LEU A 65 12.10 5.33 9.05
C LEU A 65 13.18 6.02 9.89
N PRO A 66 12.80 6.85 10.89
CA PRO A 66 13.77 7.39 11.82
C PRO A 66 14.51 6.21 12.47
N THR A 67 15.79 6.04 12.16
CA THR A 67 16.63 5.09 12.86
C THR A 67 16.66 5.51 14.32
N SER A 68 15.98 4.73 15.18
CA SER A 68 16.15 4.85 16.63
C SER A 68 17.64 4.78 16.91
N GLY A 69 18.19 5.85 17.48
CA GLY A 69 19.62 6.15 17.46
C GLY A 69 20.53 5.01 17.88
N SER A 70 21.67 4.93 17.20
CA SER A 70 22.86 4.27 17.70
C SER A 70 23.15 4.81 19.11
N ALA A 71 23.11 3.93 20.11
CA ALA A 71 23.52 4.25 21.47
C ALA A 71 25.01 4.60 21.46
N ALA A 72 25.32 5.89 21.33
CA ALA A 72 26.65 6.43 21.60
C ALA A 72 26.95 6.20 23.09
N LYS A 73 27.62 5.08 23.38
CA LYS A 73 28.15 4.74 24.69
C LYS A 73 29.14 5.82 25.11
N LYS A 74 28.67 6.85 25.84
CA LYS A 74 29.51 7.87 26.45
C LYS A 74 30.47 7.16 27.42
N LYS A 75 31.74 7.07 27.04
CA LYS A 75 32.82 6.53 27.88
C LYS A 75 32.79 7.29 29.22
N ARG A 76 32.62 6.54 30.32
CA ARG A 76 32.91 7.02 31.67
C ARG A 76 34.43 7.23 31.76
N GLY A 77 34.87 8.47 31.94
CA GLY A 77 36.24 8.78 32.35
C GLY A 77 36.37 8.69 33.87
N PRO A 78 37.54 8.33 34.42
CA PRO A 78 37.72 8.18 35.85
C PRO A 78 37.87 9.55 36.54
N SER A 79 37.39 9.63 37.78
CA SER A 79 37.80 10.62 38.78
C SER A 79 38.18 9.86 40.04
#